data_AF-A0A2S9FRY0-F1
#
_entry.id   AF-A0A2S9FRY0-F1
#
_cell.length_a   1.000
_cell.length_b   1.000
_cell.length_c   1.000
_cell.angle_alpha   90.00
_cell.angle_beta   90.00
_cell.angle_gamma   90.00
#
_symmetry.space_group_name_H-M   'P 1'
#
loop_
_entity.id
_entity.type
_entity.pdbx_description
1 polymer ?
#
loop_
_entity_poly.entity_id
_entity_poly.type
_entity_poly.pdbx_seq_one_letter_code
_entity_poly.pdbx_strand_id
1 'polypeptide(L)'
;RRDLPIPGRELDGIHQAMEFLPWANRVQLGDDVLGDDGEPPITAKDKKVIIIGGGDTGADCLGTSHRQGAASVYQFEIMPRPPETRADSTPWP
;
A
#
# COMPACT_ATOMS: atom_id res chain seq x y z
N ARG A 1 -15.68 4.16 -2.02
CA ARG A 1 -14.50 4.58 -2.82
C ARG A 1 -14.45 6.10 -2.79
N ARG A 2 -13.35 6.69 -2.31
CA ARG A 2 -13.16 8.15 -2.32
C ARG A 2 -12.08 8.45 -3.34
N ASP A 3 -12.49 8.97 -4.49
CA ASP A 3 -11.53 9.37 -5.52
C ASP A 3 -11.06 10.81 -5.31
N LEU A 4 -9.92 11.16 -5.88
CA LEU A 4 -9.33 12.50 -5.87
C LEU A 4 -9.27 13.02 -7.32
N PRO A 5 -10.26 13.81 -7.77
CA PRO A 5 -10.29 14.35 -9.13
C PRO A 5 -9.34 15.55 -9.25
N ILE A 6 -8.04 15.25 -9.27
CA ILE A 6 -6.94 16.23 -9.38
C ILE A 6 -6.13 15.96 -10.65
N PRO A 7 -5.43 16.97 -11.21
CA PRO A 7 -4.59 16.77 -12.38
C PRO A 7 -3.59 15.63 -12.19
N GLY A 8 -3.46 14.76 -13.20
CA GLY A 8 -2.55 13.62 -13.18
C GLY A 8 -3.10 12.38 -12.49
N ARG A 9 -4.37 12.38 -12.04
CA ARG A 9 -5.03 11.20 -11.43
C ARG A 9 -5.08 9.99 -12.38
N GLU A 10 -5.09 10.25 -13.68
CA GLU A 10 -5.13 9.28 -14.77
C GLU A 10 -3.77 8.66 -15.11
N LEU A 11 -2.68 9.15 -14.53
CA LEU A 11 -1.34 8.63 -14.82
C LEU A 11 -1.16 7.20 -14.30
N ASP A 12 -0.32 6.44 -15.01
CA ASP A 12 0.03 5.08 -14.65
C ASP A 12 0.73 5.02 -13.28
N GLY A 13 0.48 3.93 -12.55
CA GLY A 13 1.01 3.71 -11.20
C GLY A 13 0.16 4.29 -10.07
N ILE A 14 -0.95 4.98 -10.38
CA ILE A 14 -1.93 5.42 -9.38
C ILE A 14 -3.02 4.36 -9.22
N HIS A 15 -2.98 3.66 -8.09
CA HIS A 15 -3.91 2.58 -7.77
C HIS A 15 -4.69 2.87 -6.50
N GLN A 16 -5.97 2.50 -6.47
CA GLN A 16 -6.70 2.45 -5.22
C GLN A 16 -6.19 1.27 -4.38
N ALA A 17 -6.22 1.40 -3.05
CA ALA A 17 -5.78 0.33 -2.15
C ALA A 17 -6.46 -1.02 -2.43
N MET A 18 -7.76 -0.98 -2.74
CA MET A 18 -8.55 -2.18 -3.08
C MET A 18 -8.26 -2.76 -4.47
N GLU A 19 -7.48 -2.08 -5.31
CA GLU A 19 -6.95 -2.62 -6.56
C GLU A 19 -5.59 -3.28 -6.32
N PHE A 20 -4.81 -2.78 -5.36
CA PHE A 20 -3.47 -3.28 -5.00
C PHE A 20 -3.51 -4.50 -4.06
N LEU A 21 -4.18 -4.37 -2.91
CA LEU A 21 -4.15 -5.35 -1.82
C LEU A 21 -4.60 -6.77 -2.20
N PRO A 22 -5.64 -6.98 -3.04
CA PRO A 22 -6.07 -8.33 -3.40
C PRO A 22 -4.99 -9.16 -4.09
N TRP A 23 -4.09 -8.54 -4.84
CA TRP A 23 -3.01 -9.27 -5.51
C TRP A 23 -2.07 -9.95 -4.53
N ALA A 24 -1.70 -9.25 -3.45
CA ALA A 24 -0.85 -9.84 -2.41
C ALA A 24 -1.52 -11.06 -1.76
N ASN A 25 -2.83 -11.01 -1.51
CA ASN A 25 -3.56 -12.14 -0.96
C ASN A 25 -3.58 -13.34 -1.93
N ARG A 26 -3.85 -13.11 -3.21
CA ARG A 26 -3.88 -14.16 -4.24
C ARG A 26 -2.52 -14.83 -4.39
N VAL A 27 -1.44 -14.05 -4.44
CA VAL A 27 -0.06 -14.58 -4.47
C VAL A 27 0.22 -15.44 -3.23
N GLN A 28 -0.17 -14.99 -2.03
CA GLN A 28 0.03 -15.75 -0.79
C GLN A 28 -0.81 -17.02 -0.69
N LEU A 29 -1.97 -17.07 -1.36
CA LEU A 29 -2.80 -18.26 -1.47
C LEU A 29 -2.28 -19.26 -2.52
N GLY A 30 -1.30 -18.85 -3.34
CA GLY A 30 -0.76 -19.66 -4.42
C GLY A 30 -1.63 -19.66 -5.69
N ASP A 31 -2.49 -18.64 -5.86
CA ASP A 31 -3.26 -18.48 -7.08
C ASP A 31 -2.34 -18.23 -8.29
N ASP A 32 -2.73 -18.73 -9.46
CA ASP A 32 -2.03 -18.51 -10.72
C ASP A 32 -2.32 -17.10 -11.28
N VAL A 33 -1.66 -16.09 -10.68
CA VAL A 33 -1.84 -14.66 -11.00
C VAL A 33 -0.55 -13.94 -11.35
N LEU A 34 0.57 -14.67 -11.38
CA LEU A 34 1.88 -14.11 -11.70
C LEU A 34 2.06 -14.04 -13.21
N GLY A 35 2.69 -12.97 -13.69
CA GLY A 35 3.13 -12.85 -15.07
C GLY A 35 4.41 -13.65 -15.34
N ASP A 36 4.89 -13.58 -16.58
CA ASP A 36 6.16 -14.19 -17.00
C ASP A 36 7.38 -13.68 -16.21
N ASP A 37 7.27 -12.47 -15.64
CA ASP A 37 8.26 -11.85 -14.77
C ASP A 37 8.19 -12.33 -13.31
N GLY A 38 7.25 -13.21 -12.99
CA GLY A 38 7.04 -13.75 -11.64
C GLY A 38 6.36 -12.77 -10.67
N GLU A 39 5.76 -11.70 -11.17
CA GLU A 39 5.12 -10.66 -10.35
C GLU A 39 3.61 -10.58 -10.61
N PRO A 40 2.80 -10.17 -9.62
CA PRO A 40 1.40 -9.87 -9.86
C PRO A 40 1.24 -8.58 -10.70
N PRO A 41 0.05 -8.33 -11.28
CA PRO A 41 -0.21 -7.14 -12.11
C PRO A 41 0.12 -5.80 -11.44
N ILE A 42 0.05 -5.73 -10.11
CA ILE A 42 0.48 -4.57 -9.32
C ILE A 42 1.42 -5.05 -8.23
N THR A 43 2.71 -4.71 -8.37
CA THR A 43 3.78 -4.99 -7.39
C THR A 43 4.47 -3.70 -6.94
N ALA A 44 4.87 -3.68 -5.66
CA ALA A 44 5.68 -2.62 -5.05
C ALA A 44 7.19 -2.90 -5.09
N LYS A 45 7.61 -4.09 -5.55
CA LYS A 45 9.01 -4.51 -5.57
C LYS A 45 9.91 -3.50 -6.29
N ASP A 46 11.01 -3.14 -5.65
CA ASP A 46 12.02 -2.18 -6.13
C ASP A 46 11.49 -0.76 -6.45
N LYS A 47 10.23 -0.45 -6.09
CA LYS A 47 9.61 0.87 -6.35
C LYS A 47 9.71 1.81 -5.15
N LYS A 48 9.66 3.11 -5.45
CA LYS A 48 9.39 4.16 -4.45
C LYS A 48 7.88 4.33 -4.35
N VAL A 49 7.31 3.92 -3.22
CA VAL A 49 5.85 3.89 -2.99
C VAL A 49 5.41 5.11 -2.19
N ILE A 50 4.32 5.73 -2.62
CA ILE A 50 3.62 6.77 -1.87
C ILE A 50 2.22 6.26 -1.52
N ILE A 51 1.87 6.29 -0.24
CA ILE A 51 0.55 5.91 0.27
C ILE A 51 -0.16 7.18 0.73
N ILE A 52 -1.37 7.41 0.25
CA ILE A 52 -2.22 8.54 0.65
C ILE A 52 -3.37 8.01 1.52
N GLY A 53 -3.29 8.25 2.83
CA GLY A 53 -4.24 7.79 3.84
C GLY A 53 -3.56 7.09 5.02
N GLY A 54 -4.05 7.35 6.24
CA GLY A 54 -3.45 6.85 7.50
C GLY A 54 -4.29 5.86 8.31
N GLY A 55 -5.46 5.44 7.82
CA GLY A 55 -6.27 4.40 8.47
C GLY A 55 -5.71 2.98 8.24
N ASP A 56 -6.43 1.98 8.73
CA ASP A 56 -6.03 0.55 8.67
C ASP A 56 -5.66 0.09 7.25
N THR A 57 -6.46 0.47 6.25
CA THR A 57 -6.16 0.14 4.85
C THR A 57 -4.83 0.73 4.37
N GLY A 58 -4.44 1.91 4.88
CA GLY A 58 -3.13 2.51 4.61
C GLY A 58 -2.01 1.72 5.28
N ALA A 59 -2.21 1.26 6.51
CA ALA A 59 -1.28 0.38 7.22
C ALA A 59 -1.12 -0.98 6.53
N ASP A 60 -2.20 -1.54 5.97
CA ASP A 60 -2.15 -2.77 5.15
C ASP A 60 -1.32 -2.57 3.87
N CYS A 61 -1.49 -1.42 3.21
CA CYS A 61 -0.67 -1.06 2.05
C CYS A 61 0.80 -0.91 2.43
N LEU A 62 1.10 -0.30 3.58
CA LEU A 62 2.46 -0.15 4.10
C LEU A 62 3.11 -1.51 4.33
N GLY A 63 2.43 -2.39 5.08
CA GLY A 63 2.93 -3.74 5.37
C GLY A 63 3.12 -4.58 4.11
N THR A 64 2.18 -4.51 3.17
CA THR A 64 2.28 -5.22 1.88
C THR A 64 3.42 -4.70 1.02
N SER A 65 3.60 -3.38 0.94
CA SER A 65 4.71 -2.76 0.17
C SER A 65 6.07 -3.17 0.73
N HIS A 66 6.21 -3.22 2.06
CA HIS A 66 7.43 -3.72 2.70
C HIS A 66 7.69 -5.21 2.40
N ARG A 67 6.66 -6.06 2.52
CA ARG A 67 6.79 -7.50 2.22
C ARG A 67 7.17 -7.77 0.76
N GLN A 68 6.71 -6.94 -0.17
CA GLN A 68 7.06 -7.03 -1.58
C GLN A 68 8.46 -6.48 -1.92
N GLY A 69 9.18 -5.88 -0.96
CA GLY A 69 10.53 -5.36 -1.19
C GLY A 69 10.55 -3.99 -1.88
N ALA A 70 9.64 -3.08 -1.53
CA ALA A 70 9.70 -1.70 -2.00
C ALA A 70 11.04 -1.02 -1.60
N ALA A 71 11.61 -0.26 -2.53
CA ALA A 71 12.87 0.46 -2.30
C ALA A 71 12.72 1.56 -1.23
N SER A 72 11.55 2.19 -1.16
CA SER A 72 11.18 3.12 -0.09
C SER A 72 9.67 3.28 -0.02
N VAL A 73 9.10 3.51 1.17
CA VAL A 73 7.66 3.77 1.34
C VAL A 73 7.47 5.05 2.13
N TYR A 74 6.63 5.95 1.62
CA TYR A 74 6.21 7.18 2.31
C TYR A 74 4.69 7.19 2.46
N GLN A 75 4.21 7.39 3.69
CA GLN A 75 2.78 7.47 3.97
C GLN A 75 2.42 8.90 4.39
N PHE A 76 1.39 9.45 3.75
CA PHE A 76 0.88 10.79 4.03
C PHE A 76 -0.55 10.70 4.55
N GLU A 77 -0.79 11.34 5.69
CA GLU A 77 -2.10 11.44 6.32
C GLU A 77 -2.46 12.92 6.52
N ILE A 78 -3.76 13.23 6.49
CA ILE A 78 -4.29 14.57 6.78
C ILE A 78 -4.37 14.89 8.28
N MET A 79 -4.32 13.86 9.13
CA MET A 79 -4.41 14.00 10.58
C MET A 79 -3.06 14.45 11.17
N PRO A 80 -3.05 15.00 12.40
CA PRO A 80 -1.81 15.32 13.10
C PRO A 80 -0.89 14.10 13.19
N ARG A 81 0.42 14.36 13.12
CA ARG A 81 1.43 13.32 13.26
C ARG A 81 1.22 12.57 14.60
N PRO A 82 1.14 11.22 14.58
CA PRO A 82 1.11 10.43 15.80
C PRO A 82 2.32 10.71 16.71
N PRO A 83 2.21 10.53 18.03
CA PRO A 83 3.34 10.64 18.93
C PRO A 83 4.45 9.63 18.55
N GLU A 84 5.71 9.96 18.84
CA GLU A 84 6.85 9.09 18.56
C GLU A 84 6.79 7.77 19.33
N THR A 85 6.19 7.78 20.52
CA THR A 85 6.02 6.62 21.37
C THR A 85 4.55 6.20 21.43
N ARG A 86 4.31 4.90 21.31
CA ARG A 86 2.98 4.30 21.48
C ARG A 86 2.52 4.42 22.94
N ALA A 87 1.26 4.77 23.15
CA ALA A 87 0.65 4.78 24.47
C ALA A 87 0.21 3.36 24.88
N ASP A 88 0.18 3.07 26.17
CA ASP A 88 -0.28 1.78 26.71
C ASP A 88 -1.73 1.46 26.34
N SER A 89 -2.55 2.50 26.11
CA SER A 89 -3.95 2.37 25.67
C SER A 89 -4.10 2.02 24.18
N THR A 90 -3.00 2.03 23.43
CA THR A 90 -2.94 1.73 21.99
C THR A 90 -1.98 0.57 21.74
N PRO A 91 -2.17 -0.63 22.33
CA PRO A 91 -1.24 -1.75 22.17
C PRO A 91 -1.16 -2.20 20.71
N TRP A 92 0.00 -2.74 20.28
CA TRP A 92 0.13 -3.25 18.91
C TRP A 92 -0.84 -4.43 18.67
N PRO A 93 -1.50 -4.55 17.49
CA PRO A 93 -1.26 -3.78 16.26
C PRO A 93 -1.35 -2.26 16.38
#